data_AF-A0A1M4LHD8-F1
#
_entry.id   AF-A0A1M4LHD8-F1
#
_cell.length_a   1.000
_cell.length_b   1.000
_cell.length_c   1.000
_cell.angle_alpha   90.00
_cell.angle_beta   90.00
_cell.angle_gamma   90.00
#
_symmetry.space_group_name_H-M   'P 1'
#
loop_
_entity.id
_entity.type
_entity.pdbx_description
1 polymer ?
#
loop_
_entity_poly.entity_id
_entity_poly.type
_entity_poly.pdbx_seq_one_letter_code
_entity_poly.pdbx_strand_id
1 'polypeptide(L)'
;MKYTIVVVGGGATSLSFLRSFYDEYARAMASQPLTIYVVEKRRFKGRGLAYDLDVSTNLLNTRAGFITPFADKPGHFYEWLSSNRGSWEDEFPSLDISADTFVPRPLFGLYLEYMMSDMAGMFAAIGVELMQVRARSRRSMRMLAARSMS
;
A
#
# COMPACT_ATOMS: atom_id res chain seq x y z
N MET A 1 3.40 -28.52 6.12
CA MET A 1 3.54 -28.11 4.71
C MET A 1 3.90 -26.64 4.70
N LYS A 2 4.80 -26.16 3.82
CA LYS A 2 5.14 -24.72 3.76
C LYS A 2 4.25 -24.05 2.71
N TYR A 3 3.54 -23.00 3.08
CA TYR A 3 2.73 -22.21 2.16
C TYR A 3 3.50 -21.00 1.65
N THR A 4 3.24 -20.64 0.39
CA THR A 4 3.77 -19.42 -0.23
C THR A 4 2.61 -18.66 -0.87
N ILE A 5 2.45 -17.39 -0.48
CA ILE A 5 1.47 -16.48 -1.07
C ILE A 5 2.23 -15.41 -1.86
N VAL A 6 1.76 -15.11 -3.06
CA VAL A 6 2.28 -14.01 -3.88
C VAL A 6 1.15 -13.02 -4.14
N VAL A 7 1.32 -11.80 -3.64
CA VAL A 7 0.42 -10.66 -3.83
C VAL A 7 1.00 -9.76 -4.92
N VAL A 8 0.23 -9.50 -5.98
CA VAL A 8 0.68 -8.66 -7.10
C VAL A 8 0.07 -7.26 -6.96
N GLY A 9 0.95 -6.26 -6.87
CA GLY A 9 0.63 -4.89 -6.51
C GLY A 9 0.91 -4.63 -5.03
N GLY A 10 1.56 -3.51 -4.72
CA GLY A 10 1.86 -3.07 -3.34
C GLY A 10 1.12 -1.79 -3.01
N GLY A 11 -0.19 -1.74 -3.26
CA GLY A 11 -1.06 -0.59 -3.00
C GLY A 11 -2.10 -0.85 -1.91
N ALA A 12 -3.06 0.07 -1.78
CA ALA A 12 -4.12 0.02 -0.75
C ALA A 12 -4.86 -1.32 -0.68
N THR A 13 -5.30 -1.88 -1.82
CA THR A 13 -6.01 -3.17 -1.85
C THR A 13 -5.18 -4.32 -1.29
N SER A 14 -3.89 -4.36 -1.60
CA SER A 14 -2.98 -5.38 -1.07
C SER A 14 -2.78 -5.22 0.43
N LEU A 15 -2.69 -3.98 0.92
CA LEU A 15 -2.64 -3.70 2.34
C LEU A 15 -3.93 -4.15 3.07
N SER A 16 -5.10 -3.87 2.50
CA SER A 16 -6.40 -4.37 3.01
C SER A 16 -6.41 -5.89 3.11
N PHE A 17 -6.00 -6.58 2.03
CA PHE A 17 -5.91 -8.03 2.01
C PHE A 17 -4.95 -8.56 3.07
N LEU A 18 -3.73 -8.01 3.15
CA LEU A 18 -2.73 -8.42 4.12
C LEU A 18 -3.23 -8.27 5.55
N ARG A 19 -3.97 -7.19 5.85
CA ARG A 19 -4.56 -6.97 7.16
C ARG A 19 -5.58 -8.06 7.50
N SER A 20 -6.59 -8.26 6.65
CA SER A 20 -7.61 -9.28 6.89
C SER A 20 -7.01 -10.68 6.96
N PHE A 21 -6.03 -10.98 6.11
CA PHE A 21 -5.33 -12.25 6.12
C PHE A 21 -4.51 -12.45 7.41
N TYR A 22 -3.82 -11.40 7.89
CA TYR A 22 -3.10 -11.45 9.16
C TYR A 22 -4.04 -11.82 10.31
N ASP A 23 -5.19 -11.15 10.41
CA ASP A 23 -6.14 -11.36 11.50
C ASP A 23 -6.67 -12.80 11.53
N GLU A 24 -6.94 -13.40 10.36
CA GLU A 24 -7.35 -14.80 10.23
C GLU A 24 -6.19 -15.79 10.48
N TYR A 25 -5.02 -15.54 9.88
CA TYR A 25 -3.85 -16.42 10.01
C TYR A 25 -3.34 -16.49 11.45
N ALA A 26 -3.27 -15.35 12.14
CA ALA A 26 -2.86 -15.29 13.54
C ALA A 26 -3.81 -16.05 14.47
N ARG A 27 -5.12 -16.09 14.13
CA ARG A 27 -6.13 -16.83 14.91
C ARG A 27 -6.10 -18.34 14.64
N ALA A 28 -5.95 -18.75 13.38
CA ALA A 28 -6.24 -20.13 12.96
C ALA A 28 -5.00 -20.96 12.59
N MET A 29 -3.91 -20.34 12.14
CA MET A 29 -2.83 -21.04 11.42
C MET A 29 -1.41 -20.62 11.81
N ALA A 30 -1.22 -19.91 12.92
CA ALA A 30 0.08 -19.37 13.34
C ALA A 30 1.22 -20.42 13.46
N SER A 31 0.91 -21.71 13.53
CA SER A 31 1.88 -22.81 13.57
C SER A 31 2.33 -23.36 12.20
N GLN A 32 1.71 -22.93 11.09
CA GLN A 32 2.04 -23.41 9.75
C GLN A 32 3.08 -22.50 9.08
N PRO A 33 4.23 -23.00 8.61
CA PRO A 33 5.23 -22.15 7.96
C PRO A 33 4.66 -21.42 6.72
N LEU A 34 4.76 -20.09 6.71
CA LEU A 34 4.26 -19.23 5.63
C LEU A 34 5.34 -18.22 5.18
N THR A 35 5.40 -18.00 3.87
CA THR A 35 6.16 -16.89 3.26
C THR A 35 5.23 -16.08 2.36
N ILE A 36 5.27 -14.75 2.46
CA ILE A 36 4.44 -13.85 1.64
C ILE A 36 5.35 -12.96 0.79
N TYR A 37 5.12 -12.93 -0.52
CA TYR A 37 5.79 -12.02 -1.44
C TYR A 37 4.83 -10.93 -1.92
N VAL A 38 5.23 -9.67 -1.85
CA VAL A 38 4.51 -8.54 -2.45
C VAL A 38 5.29 -8.05 -3.65
N VAL A 39 4.74 -8.23 -4.84
CA VAL A 39 5.36 -7.83 -6.09
C VAL A 39 4.90 -6.43 -6.46
N GLU A 40 5.79 -5.44 -6.36
CA GLU A 40 5.53 -4.05 -6.75
C GLU A 40 6.66 -3.51 -7.61
N LYS A 41 6.31 -2.88 -8.74
CA LYS A 41 7.30 -2.35 -9.69
C LYS A 41 7.90 -1.02 -9.24
N ARG A 42 7.13 -0.26 -8.44
CA ARG A 42 7.46 1.10 -7.99
C ARG A 42 8.48 1.10 -6.86
N ARG A 43 9.09 2.27 -6.68
CA ARG A 43 10.15 2.51 -5.68
C ARG A 43 9.57 2.68 -4.27
N PHE A 44 8.48 3.44 -4.16
CA PHE A 44 7.80 3.69 -2.88
C PHE A 44 6.93 2.49 -2.50
N LYS A 45 7.08 2.05 -1.25
CA LYS A 45 6.41 0.85 -0.75
C LYS A 45 4.98 1.22 -0.35
N GLY A 46 4.02 0.34 -0.58
CA GLY A 46 2.65 0.51 -0.06
C GLY A 46 1.75 1.54 -0.77
N ARG A 47 2.31 2.57 -1.43
CA ARG A 47 1.51 3.63 -2.07
C ARG A 47 0.65 3.15 -3.25
N GLY A 48 1.19 2.22 -4.04
CA GLY A 48 0.61 1.84 -5.34
C GLY A 48 0.65 2.98 -6.37
N LEU A 49 -0.02 2.81 -7.51
CA LEU A 49 -0.07 3.85 -8.56
C LEU A 49 -0.92 5.05 -8.16
N ALA A 50 -2.04 4.80 -7.48
CA ALA A 50 -3.10 5.78 -7.28
C ALA A 50 -2.69 6.89 -6.29
N TYR A 51 -1.66 6.67 -5.48
CA TYR A 51 -1.23 7.54 -4.39
C TYR A 51 0.29 7.72 -4.37
N ASP A 52 0.94 7.54 -5.52
CA ASP A 52 2.37 7.80 -5.67
C ASP A 52 2.66 9.32 -5.53
N LEU A 53 3.92 9.72 -5.53
CA LEU A 53 4.30 11.13 -5.54
C LEU A 53 3.66 11.88 -6.72
N ASP A 54 3.08 13.03 -6.44
CA ASP A 54 2.40 13.91 -7.40
C ASP A 54 2.30 15.33 -6.81
N VAL A 55 1.70 16.28 -7.54
CA VAL A 55 1.47 17.64 -7.07
C VAL A 55 0.50 17.66 -5.88
N SER A 56 0.74 18.57 -4.92
CA SER A 56 -0.08 18.71 -3.70
C SER A 56 -1.52 19.14 -3.99
N THR A 57 -1.80 19.69 -5.17
CA THR A 57 -3.15 20.05 -5.62
C THR A 57 -3.96 18.86 -6.16
N ASN A 58 -3.33 17.69 -6.33
CA ASN A 58 -4.05 16.46 -6.67
C ASN A 58 -4.68 15.87 -5.39
N LEU A 59 -5.89 16.30 -5.08
CA LEU A 59 -6.59 15.92 -3.85
C LEU A 59 -7.29 14.56 -3.96
N LEU A 60 -7.51 13.93 -2.81
CA LEU A 60 -8.42 12.80 -2.69
C LEU A 60 -9.84 13.21 -3.11
N ASN A 61 -10.60 12.26 -3.65
CA ASN A 61 -12.04 12.42 -3.90
C ASN A 61 -12.90 12.07 -2.66
N THR A 62 -12.26 11.77 -1.53
CA THR A 62 -12.89 11.41 -0.26
C THR A 62 -12.26 12.24 0.85
N ARG A 63 -13.06 12.61 1.85
CA ARG A 63 -12.62 13.36 3.03
C ARG A 63 -11.73 12.50 3.94
N ALA A 64 -10.79 13.13 4.63
CA ALA A 64 -9.77 12.46 5.44
C ALA A 64 -10.36 11.49 6.49
N GLY A 65 -11.48 11.86 7.12
CA GLY A 65 -12.17 11.04 8.12
C GLY A 65 -12.89 9.80 7.56
N PHE A 66 -13.05 9.68 6.24
CA PHE A 66 -13.84 8.62 5.61
C PHE A 66 -13.01 7.61 4.83
N ILE A 67 -11.80 7.98 4.39
CA ILE A 67 -10.94 7.06 3.63
C ILE A 67 -10.15 6.16 4.58
N THR A 68 -10.16 4.86 4.30
CA THR A 68 -9.38 3.86 5.03
C THR A 68 -9.19 2.62 4.15
N PRO A 69 -8.04 1.93 4.21
CA PRO A 69 -7.89 0.60 3.62
C PRO A 69 -8.48 -0.50 4.53
N PHE A 70 -8.90 -0.18 5.76
CA PHE A 70 -9.35 -1.17 6.75
C PHE A 70 -10.85 -1.09 6.97
N ALA A 71 -11.55 -2.19 6.69
CA ALA A 71 -13.01 -2.24 6.77
C ALA A 71 -13.56 -2.01 8.19
N ASP A 72 -12.78 -2.40 9.21
CA ASP A 72 -13.11 -2.31 10.63
C ASP A 72 -12.60 -1.02 11.30
N LYS A 73 -11.87 -0.16 10.58
CA LYS A 73 -11.27 1.07 11.12
C LYS A 73 -11.61 2.31 10.28
N PRO A 74 -12.87 2.77 10.30
CA PRO A 74 -13.22 4.08 9.73
C PRO A 74 -12.44 5.18 10.45
N GLY A 75 -12.06 6.25 9.74
CA GLY A 75 -11.32 7.37 10.32
C GLY A 75 -9.83 7.13 10.60
N HIS A 76 -9.33 5.91 10.43
CA HIS A 76 -7.94 5.57 10.78
C HIS A 76 -6.88 6.44 10.11
N PHE A 77 -7.12 6.89 8.88
CA PHE A 77 -6.20 7.81 8.22
C PHE A 77 -6.17 9.18 8.91
N TYR A 78 -7.33 9.74 9.28
CA TYR A 78 -7.41 11.00 10.01
C TYR A 78 -6.79 10.92 11.41
N GLU A 79 -6.98 9.80 12.11
CA GLU A 79 -6.33 9.53 13.38
C GLU A 79 -4.80 9.50 13.21
N TRP A 80 -4.31 8.78 12.20
CA TRP A 80 -2.88 8.74 11.88
C TRP A 80 -2.32 10.13 11.57
N LEU A 81 -3.02 10.94 10.77
CA LEU A 81 -2.59 12.31 10.49
C LEU A 81 -2.39 13.12 11.77
N SER A 82 -3.33 12.99 12.71
CA SER A 82 -3.30 13.70 13.99
C SER A 82 -2.17 13.21 14.89
N SER A 83 -1.92 11.90 14.95
CA SER A 83 -0.88 11.29 15.79
C SER A 83 0.53 11.37 15.19
N ASN A 84 0.65 11.60 13.88
CA ASN A 84 1.92 11.53 13.15
C ASN A 84 2.27 12.84 12.43
N ARG A 85 1.93 14.01 13.00
CA ARG A 85 2.23 15.34 12.40
C ARG A 85 3.69 15.47 11.93
N GLY A 86 4.64 15.06 12.76
CA GLY A 86 6.08 15.08 12.41
C GLY A 86 6.48 14.17 11.25
N SER A 87 5.60 13.31 10.74
CA SER A 87 5.86 12.48 9.55
C SER A 87 5.48 13.18 8.25
N TRP A 88 4.66 14.24 8.27
CA TRP A 88 4.10 14.82 7.04
C TRP A 88 4.03 16.35 7.02
N GLU A 89 4.04 17.03 8.17
CA GLU A 89 3.78 18.48 8.26
C GLU A 89 4.83 19.32 7.52
N ASP A 90 6.10 18.90 7.51
CA ASP A 90 7.16 19.57 6.74
C ASP A 90 6.92 19.52 5.21
N GLU A 91 6.31 18.45 4.71
CA GLU A 91 5.99 18.28 3.29
C GLU A 91 4.67 19.00 2.91
N PHE A 92 3.77 19.19 3.88
CA PHE A 92 2.48 19.86 3.70
C PHE A 92 2.23 20.97 4.74
N PRO A 93 3.08 22.00 4.82
CA PRO A 93 3.10 22.95 5.95
C PRO A 93 1.88 23.88 6.01
N SER A 94 1.13 23.98 4.91
CA SER A 94 -0.08 24.82 4.82
C SER A 94 -1.38 24.03 5.04
N LEU A 95 -1.29 22.73 5.35
CA LEU A 95 -2.45 21.87 5.47
C LEU A 95 -3.04 21.94 6.89
N ASP A 96 -4.22 22.55 7.00
CA ASP A 96 -5.05 22.45 8.20
C ASP A 96 -5.99 21.25 8.10
N ILE A 97 -5.89 20.33 9.06
CA ILE A 97 -6.54 19.02 8.97
C ILE A 97 -7.76 18.96 9.88
N SER A 98 -8.89 18.65 9.26
CA SER A 98 -10.10 18.20 9.91
C SER A 98 -10.56 16.88 9.27
N ALA A 99 -11.51 16.19 9.90
CA ALA A 99 -12.11 14.99 9.34
C ALA A 99 -12.78 15.25 7.97
N ASP A 100 -13.19 16.49 7.70
CA ASP A 100 -13.85 16.88 6.46
C ASP A 100 -12.91 17.43 5.38
N THR A 101 -11.62 17.57 5.69
CA THR A 101 -10.62 18.08 4.74
C THR A 101 -10.37 17.07 3.61
N PHE A 102 -10.35 17.55 2.37
CA PHE A 102 -9.83 16.81 1.21
C PHE A 102 -8.33 17.05 1.11
N VAL A 103 -7.53 16.03 1.40
CA VAL A 103 -6.08 16.15 1.48
C VAL A 103 -5.40 15.68 0.19
N PRO A 104 -4.13 16.05 -0.05
CA PRO A 104 -3.38 15.57 -1.21
C PRO A 104 -3.29 14.04 -1.27
N ARG A 105 -3.45 13.45 -2.46
CA ARG A 105 -3.28 12.01 -2.68
C ARG A 105 -1.91 11.49 -2.24
N PRO A 106 -0.79 12.20 -2.46
CA PRO A 106 0.51 11.75 -1.98
C PRO A 106 0.59 11.60 -0.46
N LEU A 107 -0.16 12.40 0.30
CA LEU A 107 -0.24 12.30 1.76
C LEU A 107 -0.94 11.01 2.20
N PHE A 108 -2.01 10.60 1.52
CA PHE A 108 -2.58 9.27 1.73
C PHE A 108 -1.61 8.15 1.32
N GLY A 109 -0.83 8.37 0.27
CA GLY A 109 0.27 7.48 -0.12
C GLY A 109 1.28 7.26 1.00
N LEU A 110 1.74 8.34 1.64
CA LEU A 110 2.64 8.27 2.79
C LEU A 110 2.06 7.44 3.94
N TYR A 111 0.76 7.61 4.24
CA TYR A 111 0.06 6.77 5.20
C TYR A 111 0.04 5.29 4.80
N LEU A 112 -0.25 4.96 3.53
CA LEU A 112 -0.23 3.57 3.06
C LEU A 112 1.16 2.94 3.14
N GLU A 113 2.21 3.72 2.90
CA GLU A 113 3.61 3.31 3.07
C GLU A 113 3.92 2.99 4.53
N TYR A 114 3.50 3.87 5.45
CA TYR A 114 3.60 3.65 6.89
C TYR A 114 2.89 2.35 7.31
N MET A 115 1.63 2.18 6.91
CA MET A 115 0.84 0.99 7.26
C MET A 115 1.40 -0.30 6.65
N MET A 116 2.01 -0.25 5.45
CA MET A 116 2.67 -1.41 4.86
C MET A 116 3.92 -1.81 5.67
N SER A 117 4.66 -0.83 6.19
CA SER A 117 5.80 -1.10 7.08
C SER A 117 5.33 -1.70 8.42
N ASP A 118 4.26 -1.17 8.99
CA ASP A 118 3.64 -1.71 10.21
C ASP A 118 3.18 -3.16 10.01
N MET A 119 2.50 -3.44 8.88
CA MET A 119 2.07 -4.79 8.50
C MET A 119 3.25 -5.77 8.39
N ALA A 120 4.38 -5.34 7.81
CA ALA A 120 5.57 -6.16 7.75
C ALA A 120 6.11 -6.51 9.15
N GLY A 121 6.08 -5.55 10.08
CA GLY A 121 6.42 -5.77 11.49
C GLY A 121 5.47 -6.74 12.18
N MET A 122 4.16 -6.63 11.93
CA MET A 122 3.15 -7.54 12.48
C MET A 122 3.38 -8.99 12.04
N PHE A 123 3.62 -9.23 10.74
CA PHE A 123 3.94 -10.58 10.25
C PHE A 123 5.26 -11.11 10.80
N ALA A 124 6.30 -10.26 10.89
CA ALA A 124 7.58 -10.65 11.44
C ALA A 124 7.46 -11.10 12.91
N ALA A 125 6.61 -10.43 13.71
CA ALA A 125 6.35 -10.79 15.11
C ALA A 125 5.75 -12.19 15.29
N ILE A 126 5.13 -12.75 14.26
CA ILE A 126 4.58 -14.12 14.26
C ILE A 126 5.40 -15.09 13.38
N GLY A 127 6.64 -14.72 13.05
CA GLY A 127 7.56 -15.57 12.29
C GLY A 127 7.26 -15.71 10.80
N VAL A 128 6.47 -14.80 10.23
CA VAL A 128 6.15 -14.75 8.80
C VAL A 128 6.92 -13.62 8.14
N GLU A 129 7.69 -13.93 7.09
CA GLU A 129 8.39 -12.91 6.31
C GLU A 129 7.49 -12.35 5.20
N LEU A 130 7.28 -11.04 5.23
CA LEU A 130 6.64 -10.27 4.16
C LEU A 130 7.73 -9.64 3.26
N MET A 131 8.04 -10.31 2.17
CA MET A 131 9.11 -9.91 1.25
C MET A 131 8.60 -9.07 0.09
N GLN A 132 9.13 -7.87 -0.09
CA GLN A 132 8.85 -7.10 -1.30
C GLN A 132 9.76 -7.51 -2.46
N VAL A 133 9.18 -7.84 -3.60
CA VAL A 133 9.90 -8.16 -4.83
C VAL A 133 9.70 -7.05 -5.85
N ARG A 134 10.80 -6.44 -6.30
CA ARG A 134 10.74 -5.42 -7.35
C ARG A 134 10.65 -6.07 -8.73
N ALA A 135 9.47 -6.07 -9.32
CA ALA A 135 9.30 -6.55 -10.70
C ALA A 135 9.48 -5.42 -11.72
N ARG A 136 10.23 -5.69 -12.79
CA ARG A 136 10.25 -4.85 -14.00
C ARG A 136 9.65 -5.65 -15.15
N SER A 137 8.74 -5.08 -15.94
CA SER A 137 8.33 -5.73 -17.18
C SER A 137 9.52 -5.71 -18.15
N ARG A 138 9.96 -6.87 -18.65
CA ARG A 138 10.73 -6.91 -19.90
C ARG A 138 9.73 -6.69 -21.03
N ARG A 139 9.79 -5.54 -21.72
CA ARG A 139 9.09 -5.39 -23.01
C ARG A 139 9.73 -6.38 -23.98
N SER A 140 9.09 -7.52 -24.25
CA SER A 140 9.36 -8.27 -25.47
C SER A 140 8.82 -7.43 -26.63
N MET A 141 9.75 -6.81 -27.36
CA MET A 141 9.47 -6.12 -28.61
C MET A 141 9.00 -7.20 -29.61
N ARG A 142 7.68 -7.34 -29.81
CA ARG A 142 7.17 -8.13 -30.93
C ARG A 142 7.53 -7.36 -32.21
N MET A 143 8.41 -7.96 -33.00
CA MET A 143 8.72 -7.55 -34.38
C MET A 143 7.41 -7.30 -35.14
N LEU A 144 7.24 -6.09 -35.68
CA LEU A 144 6.30 -5.84 -36.76
C LEU A 144 6.82 -6.56 -38.00
N ALA A 145 6.48 -7.83 -38.16
CA ALA A 145 6.51 -8.47 -39.47
C ALA A 145 5.23 -8.05 -40.21
N ALA A 146 5.26 -6.86 -40.83
CA ALA A 146 4.30 -6.53 -41.87
C ALA A 146 4.72 -7.29 -43.14
N ARG A 147 3.80 -8.12 -43.60
CA ARG A 147 3.90 -9.00 -44.77
C ARG A 147 4.36 -8.26 -46.02
N SER A 148 5.20 -8.92 -46.80
CA SER A 148 5.44 -8.59 -48.20
C SER A 148 4.13 -8.56 -48.98
N MET A 149 3.93 -7.50 -49.77
CA MET A 149 2.98 -7.47 -50.88
C MET A 149 3.70 -6.93 -52.12
N SER A 150 3.39 -7.61 -53.23
CA SER A 150 3.93 -7.57 -54.60
C SER A 150 5.36 -8.09 -54.78
#